data_AF-A0AB34TD02-F1
#
_entry.id   AF-A0AB34TD02-F1
#
_cell.length_a   1.000
_cell.length_b   1.000
_cell.length_c   1.000
_cell.angle_alpha   90.00
_cell.angle_beta   90.00
_cell.angle_gamma   90.00
#
_symmetry.space_group_name_H-M   'P 1'
#
loop_
_entity.id
_entity.type
_entity.pdbx_description
1 polymer ?
#
loop_
_entity_poly.entity_id
_entity_poly.type
_entity_poly.pdbx_seq_one_letter_code
_entity_poly.pdbx_strand_id
1 'polypeptide(L)' 'MTHKLLSLHVKGRHKSWSFEFMGDPKHIPEWEADGLEVWEVCNVVPLWVARLGLTRAWCFAQDIFNFKNPWEGNK' A
#
# COMPACT_ATOMS: atom_id res chain seq x y z
N MET A 1 13.33 10.34 8.19
CA MET A 1 12.59 9.14 7.75
C MET A 1 11.50 9.58 6.79
N THR A 2 11.30 8.84 5.71
CA THR A 2 10.45 9.27 4.58
C THR A 2 9.03 8.79 4.81
N HIS A 3 8.05 9.71 4.76
CA HIS A 3 6.64 9.35 4.81
C HIS A 3 6.30 8.43 3.62
N LYS A 4 5.57 7.35 3.89
CA LYS A 4 5.03 6.44 2.87
C LYS A 4 3.51 6.55 2.82
N LEU A 5 2.94 6.22 1.67
CA LEU A 5 1.50 6.04 1.54
C LEU A 5 1.10 4.74 2.24
N LEU A 6 0.28 4.85 3.26
CA LEU A 6 -0.24 3.74 4.06
C LEU A 6 -1.76 3.67 3.88
N SER A 7 -2.29 2.46 3.87
CA SER A 7 -3.72 2.18 3.92
C SER A 7 -4.04 1.67 5.33
N LEU A 8 -4.80 2.44 6.09
CA LEU A 8 -5.29 2.06 7.41
C LEU A 8 -6.71 1.52 7.29
N HIS A 9 -6.94 0.34 7.85
CA HIS A 9 -8.27 -0.26 7.97
C HIS A 9 -8.71 -0.30 9.41
N VAL A 10 -9.86 0.33 9.63
CA VAL A 10 -10.48 0.48 10.94
C VAL A 10 -11.81 -0.25 10.92
N LYS A 11 -11.97 -1.19 11.85
CA LYS A 11 -13.20 -1.96 12.01
C LYS A 11 -14.00 -1.43 13.20
N GLY A 12 -15.16 -0.85 12.92
CA GLY A 12 -16.18 -0.57 13.93
C GLY A 12 -17.04 -1.81 14.21
N ARG A 13 -18.04 -1.65 15.08
CA ARG A 13 -18.94 -2.77 15.46
C ARG A 13 -19.79 -3.31 14.29
N HIS A 14 -20.10 -2.46 13.31
CA HIS A 14 -21.04 -2.79 12.21
C HIS A 14 -20.48 -2.52 10.82
N LYS A 15 -19.39 -1.76 10.71
CA LYS A 15 -18.84 -1.27 9.46
C LYS A 15 -17.33 -1.21 9.57
N SER A 16 -16.67 -1.33 8.44
CA SER A 16 -15.24 -1.09 8.32
C SER A 16 -14.98 0.05 7.34
N TRP A 17 -13.89 0.75 7.54
CA TRP A 17 -13.44 1.83 6.69
C TRP A 17 -11.97 1.65 6.39
N SER A 18 -11.59 1.96 5.15
CA SER A 18 -10.19 2.04 4.74
C SER A 18 -9.92 3.44 4.24
N PHE A 19 -8.80 4.00 4.63
CA PHE A 19 -8.35 5.29 4.13
C PHE A 19 -6.84 5.31 3.94
N GLU A 20 -6.42 6.08 2.93
CA GLU A 20 -5.03 6.23 2.56
C GLU A 20 -4.48 7.53 3.16
N PHE A 21 -3.28 7.46 3.75
CA PHE A 21 -2.63 8.63 4.33
C PHE A 21 -1.11 8.52 4.26
N MET A 22 -0.42 9.66 4.36
CA MET A 22 1.05 9.70 4.39
C MET A 22 1.54 9.54 5.83
N GLY A 23 2.02 8.35 6.18
CA GLY A 23 2.47 8.00 7.53
C GLY A 23 3.95 7.64 7.62
N ASP A 24 4.51 7.67 8.82
CA ASP A 24 5.85 7.11 9.10
C ASP A 24 5.71 5.62 9.45
N PRO A 25 6.31 4.70 8.67
CA PRO A 25 6.17 3.26 8.89
C PRO A 25 6.65 2.77 10.26
N LYS A 26 7.47 3.54 10.99
CA LYS A 26 7.94 3.17 12.33
C LYS A 26 6.82 2.96 13.35
N HIS A 27 5.66 3.57 13.11
CA HIS A 27 4.49 3.48 14.00
C HIS A 27 3.56 2.31 13.66
N ILE A 28 3.82 1.58 12.56
CA ILE A 28 3.00 0.41 12.19
C ILE A 28 2.91 -0.61 13.33
N PRO A 29 4.02 -1.00 14.01
CA PRO A 29 3.94 -1.97 15.10
C PRO A 29 3.11 -1.49 16.30
N GLU A 30 3.11 -0.17 16.57
CA GLU A 30 2.31 0.45 17.62
C GLU A 30 0.82 0.39 17.27
N TRP A 31 0.46 0.72 16.02
CA TRP A 31 -0.92 0.66 15.54
C TRP A 31 -1.47 -0.76 15.48
N GLU A 32 -0.66 -1.72 15.02
CA GLU A 32 -1.02 -3.13 15.02
C GLU A 32 -1.21 -3.68 16.44
N ALA A 33 -0.40 -3.25 17.40
CA ALA A 33 -0.56 -3.61 18.82
C ALA A 33 -1.88 -3.08 19.42
N ASP A 34 -2.34 -1.91 18.97
CA ASP A 34 -3.65 -1.34 19.31
C ASP A 34 -4.83 -2.01 18.56
N GLY A 35 -4.54 -2.95 17.66
CA GLY A 35 -5.53 -3.72 16.91
C GLY A 35 -5.98 -3.05 15.60
N LEU A 36 -5.23 -2.07 15.10
CA LEU A 36 -5.44 -1.49 13.78
C LEU A 36 -4.76 -2.34 12.71
N GLU A 37 -5.41 -2.49 11.56
CA GLU A 37 -4.85 -3.23 10.44
C GLU A 37 -4.27 -2.21 9.44
N VAL A 38 -2.96 -2.24 9.24
CA VAL A 38 -2.25 -1.23 8.44
C VAL A 38 -1.43 -1.90 7.36
N TRP A 39 -1.53 -1.41 6.13
CA TRP A 39 -0.72 -1.90 5.01
C TRP A 39 0.04 -0.76 4.35
N GLU A 40 1.26 -1.05 3.94
CA GLU A 40 1.99 -0.16 3.04
C GLU A 40 1.42 -0.27 1.62
N VAL A 41 1.09 0.88 1.02
CA VAL A 41 0.66 0.92 -0.38
C VAL A 41 1.89 0.89 -1.28
N CYS A 42 2.17 -0.26 -1.89
CA CYS A 42 3.34 -0.43 -2.75
C CYS A 42 3.18 0.26 -4.11
N ASN A 43 2.00 0.11 -4.73
CA ASN A 43 1.68 0.56 -6.08
C ASN A 43 0.22 1.03 -6.12
N VAL A 44 -0.03 2.11 -6.87
CA VAL A 44 -1.39 2.59 -7.16
C VAL A 44 -1.66 2.41 -8.64
N VAL A 45 -2.69 1.62 -8.96
CA VAL A 45 -3.04 1.26 -10.34
C VAL A 45 -4.31 2.02 -10.76
N PRO A 46 -4.23 2.89 -11.78
CA PRO A 46 -5.42 3.53 -12.33
C PRO A 46 -6.40 2.51 -12.91
N LEU A 47 -7.71 2.79 -12.79
CA LEU A 47 -8.75 1.88 -13.27
C LEU A 47 -8.64 1.56 -14.78
N TRP A 48 -8.19 2.52 -15.60
CA TRP A 48 -8.01 2.30 -17.03
C TRP A 48 -6.89 1.28 -17.32
N VAL A 49 -5.80 1.30 -16.55
CA VAL A 49 -4.70 0.32 -16.65
C VAL A 49 -5.19 -1.07 -16.32
N ALA A 50 -5.96 -1.18 -15.22
CA ALA A 50 -6.55 -2.44 -14.80
C ALA A 50 -7.51 -3.00 -15.86
N ARG A 51 -8.35 -2.14 -16.44
CA ARG A 51 -9.30 -2.53 -17.51
C ARG A 51 -8.61 -3.00 -18.79
N LEU A 52 -7.43 -2.48 -19.10
CA LEU A 52 -6.63 -2.91 -20.24
C LEU A 52 -5.81 -4.20 -19.96
N GLY A 53 -5.87 -4.75 -18.75
CA GLY A 53 -5.08 -5.93 -18.35
C GLY A 53 -3.59 -5.65 -18.17
N LEU A 54 -3.20 -4.37 -18.07
CA LEU A 54 -1.80 -3.94 -18.01
C LEU A 54 -1.25 -3.80 -16.58
N THR A 55 -1.99 -4.28 -15.57
CA THR A 55 -1.64 -4.16 -14.14
C THR A 55 -0.21 -4.58 -13.85
N ARG A 56 0.23 -5.74 -14.35
CA ARG A 56 1.58 -6.28 -14.08
C ARG A 56 2.68 -5.38 -14.68
N ALA A 57 2.50 -4.92 -15.92
CA ALA A 57 3.45 -4.04 -16.58
C ALA A 57 3.52 -2.67 -15.90
N TRP A 58 2.39 -2.17 -15.42
CA TRP A 58 2.30 -0.91 -14.70
C TRP A 58 2.99 -0.97 -13.33
N CYS A 59 2.75 -2.02 -12.55
CA CYS A 59 3.46 -2.21 -11.27
C CYS A 59 4.97 -2.30 -11.50
N PHE A 60 5.41 -3.08 -12.49
CA PHE A 60 6.83 -3.18 -12.84
C PHE A 60 7.45 -1.83 -13.23
N ALA A 61 6.76 -1.02 -14.03
CA ALA A 61 7.21 0.31 -14.39
C ALA A 61 7.28 1.25 -13.17
N GLN A 62 6.29 1.18 -12.27
CA GLN A 62 6.29 1.93 -11.01
C GLN A 62 7.42 1.50 -10.06
N ASP A 63 7.74 0.21 -10.00
CA ASP A 63 8.82 -0.30 -9.16
C ASP A 63 10.17 0.22 -9.65
N ILE A 64 10.43 0.14 -10.96
CA ILE A 64 11.64 0.72 -11.58
C ILE A 64 11.74 2.22 -11.32
N PHE A 65 10.65 2.96 -11.55
CA PHE A 65 10.65 4.42 -11.41
C PHE A 65 10.83 4.89 -9.95
N ASN A 66 10.32 4.13 -8.98
CA ASN A 66 10.47 4.42 -7.55
C ASN A 66 11.77 3.85 -6.95
N PHE A 67 12.70 3.34 -7.77
CA PHE A 67 13.92 2.63 -7.33
C PHE A 67 13.64 1.50 -6.34
N LYS A 68 12.43 0.92 -6.37
CA LYS A 68 12.09 -0.30 -5.62
C LYS A 68 12.53 -1.48 -6.47
N ASN A 69 13.18 -2.48 -5.86
CA ASN A 69 13.65 -3.65 -6.61
C ASN A 69 12.44 -4.43 -7.17
N PRO A 70 12.21 -4.48 -8.49
CA PRO A 70 11.05 -5.16 -9.06
C PRO A 70 11.07 -6.68 -8.86
N TRP A 71 12.20 -7.21 -8.38
CA TRP A 71 12.47 -8.63 -8.21
C TRP A 71 12.44 -9.10 -6.73
N GLU A 72 12.17 -8.20 -5.79
CA GLU A 72 12.13 -8.54 -4.35
C GLU A 72 10.91 -9.39 -3.94
N GLY A 73 9.81 -9.32 -4.69
CA GLY A 73 8.56 -10.03 -4.38
C GLY A 73 8.50 -11.51 -4.78
N ASN A 74 9.64 -12.16 -5.09
CA ASN A 74 9.69 -13.53 -5.61
C ASN A 74 10.49 -14.50 -4.71
N LYS A 75 10.48 -14.27 -3.39
CA LYS A 75 11.00 -15.18 -2.37
C LYS A 75 9.92 -15.55 -1.37
#